data_AF-A0A9D8W4A5-F1
#
_entry.id   AF-A0A9D8W4A5-F1
#
_cell.length_a   1.000
_cell.length_b   1.000
_cell.length_c   1.000
_cell.angle_alpha   90.00
_cell.angle_beta   90.00
_cell.angle_gamma   90.00
#
_symmetry.space_group_name_H-M   'P 1'
#
loop_
_entity.id
_entity.type
_entity.pdbx_description
1 polymer ?
#
loop_
_entity_poly.entity_id
_entity_poly.type
_entity_poly.pdbx_seq_one_letter_code
_entity_poly.pdbx_strand_id
1 'polypeptide(L)'
;MSILRRFNPGPGAADLWEYIKQPQEYRGLIVAASCIPVALILLWAGSESVIKPLERPSVTYITTLDEDRTDEEILASNIENQRIQDERRAQIEELEERKREMYRALGAASGMDVEAMEERAAIDRAREEAAREALRREVLETRVVPGAADAAVRGGDQ
;
A
#
# COMPACT_ATOMS: atom_id res chain seq x y z
N MET A 1 -20.27 50.70 6.00
CA MET A 1 -19.19 51.09 6.94
C MET A 1 -19.76 51.79 8.18
N SER A 2 -20.14 51.08 9.25
CA SER A 2 -20.67 51.76 10.47
C SER A 2 -20.56 50.97 11.79
N ILE A 3 -19.80 49.87 11.83
CA ILE A 3 -19.60 49.12 13.09
C ILE A 3 -18.33 49.61 13.81
N LEU A 4 -17.24 49.84 13.06
CA LEU A 4 -15.97 50.34 13.58
C LEU A 4 -16.03 51.78 14.12
N ARG A 5 -17.00 52.60 13.68
CA ARG A 5 -17.22 53.97 14.20
C ARG A 5 -18.04 53.97 15.50
N ARG A 6 -18.87 52.95 15.72
CA ARG A 6 -19.65 52.77 16.96
C ARG A 6 -18.85 52.05 18.05
N PHE A 7 -18.07 51.04 17.67
CA PHE A 7 -17.16 50.31 18.54
C PHE A 7 -15.72 50.68 18.20
N ASN A 8 -15.32 51.90 18.57
CA ASN A 8 -13.91 52.28 18.47
C ASN A 8 -13.16 51.68 19.66
N PRO A 9 -12.23 50.72 19.46
CA PRO A 9 -11.50 50.08 20.55
C PRO A 9 -10.40 50.99 21.13
N GLY A 10 -10.03 52.07 20.44
CA GLY A 10 -8.94 52.97 20.84
C GLY A 10 -9.14 53.58 22.23
N PRO A 11 -10.30 54.21 22.53
CA PRO A 11 -10.59 54.74 23.87
C PRO A 11 -10.56 53.67 24.96
N GLY A 12 -11.07 52.47 24.69
CA GLY A 12 -11.07 51.37 25.67
C GLY A 12 -9.67 50.83 25.95
N ALA A 13 -8.80 50.76 24.94
CA ALA A 13 -7.40 50.38 25.12
C ALA A 13 -6.61 51.46 25.88
N ALA A 14 -6.89 52.74 25.63
CA ALA A 14 -6.29 53.86 26.35
C ALA A 14 -6.73 53.88 27.83
N ASP A 15 -8.00 53.62 28.11
CA ASP A 15 -8.54 53.54 29.47
C ASP A 15 -7.94 52.35 30.25
N LEU A 16 -7.84 51.19 29.61
CA LEU A 16 -7.16 50.02 30.16
C LEU A 16 -5.68 50.31 30.49
N TRP A 17 -4.98 51.03 29.60
CA TRP A 17 -3.58 51.41 29.81
C TRP A 17 -3.41 52.38 30.98
N GLU A 18 -4.30 53.36 31.10
CA GLU A 18 -4.28 54.31 32.22
C GLU A 18 -4.55 53.59 33.55
N TYR A 19 -5.49 52.63 33.56
CA TYR A 19 -5.76 51.78 34.72
C TYR A 19 -4.55 50.94 35.14
N ILE A 20 -3.86 50.30 34.18
CA ILE A 20 -2.65 49.49 34.45
C ILE A 20 -1.51 50.35 35.02
N LYS A 21 -1.41 51.62 34.61
CA LYS A 21 -0.37 52.55 35.06
C LYS A 21 -0.54 52.98 36.53
N GLN A 22 -1.75 52.91 37.08
CA GLN A 22 -2.03 53.31 38.46
C GLN A 22 -1.22 52.45 39.47
N PRO A 23 -0.72 53.06 40.56
CA PRO A 23 0.05 52.35 41.58
C PRO A 23 -0.90 51.54 42.48
N GLN A 24 -1.24 50.33 42.05
CA GLN A 24 -1.97 49.36 42.86
C GLN A 24 -1.04 48.24 43.34
N GLU A 25 -1.30 47.71 44.54
CA GLU A 25 -0.47 46.72 45.23
C GLU A 25 -0.20 45.46 44.39
N TYR A 26 -1.20 45.00 43.61
CA TYR A 26 -1.16 43.73 42.86
C TYR A 26 -1.11 43.89 41.33
N ARG A 27 -0.83 45.09 40.80
CA ARG A 27 -0.89 45.35 39.35
C ARG A 27 -0.08 44.36 38.50
N GLY A 28 1.14 44.05 38.94
CA GLY A 28 2.04 43.16 38.22
C GLY A 28 1.55 41.72 38.21
N LEU A 29 0.92 41.27 39.30
CA LEU A 29 0.37 39.92 39.41
C LEU A 29 -0.84 39.74 38.48
N ILE A 30 -1.73 40.72 38.40
CA ILE A 30 -2.93 40.65 37.54
C ILE A 30 -2.55 40.62 36.06
N VAL A 31 -1.60 41.47 35.65
CA VAL A 31 -1.09 41.49 34.28
C VAL A 31 -0.37 40.17 33.95
N ALA A 32 0.50 39.70 34.83
CA ALA A 32 1.20 38.43 34.64
C ALA A 32 0.21 37.26 34.54
N ALA A 33 -0.79 37.19 35.42
CA ALA A 33 -1.82 36.14 35.40
C ALA A 33 -2.63 36.16 34.10
N SER A 34 -2.92 37.34 33.57
CA SER A 34 -3.66 37.52 32.31
C SER A 34 -2.86 37.08 31.08
N CYS A 35 -1.52 37.10 31.16
CA CYS A 35 -0.64 36.60 30.09
C CYS A 35 -0.48 35.07 30.09
N ILE A 36 -0.78 34.38 31.20
CA ILE A 36 -0.58 32.92 31.34
C ILE A 36 -1.30 32.13 30.24
N PRO A 37 -2.60 32.33 29.95
CA PRO A 37 -3.30 31.54 28.94
C PRO A 37 -2.68 31.67 27.54
N VAL A 38 -2.30 32.88 27.15
CA VAL A 38 -1.67 33.15 25.86
C VAL A 38 -0.27 32.51 25.81
N ALA A 39 0.52 32.64 26.87
CA ALA A 39 1.83 32.01 26.96
C ALA A 39 1.76 30.49 26.86
N LEU A 40 0.79 29.85 27.52
CA LEU A 40 0.58 28.40 27.44
C LEU A 40 0.21 27.95 26.02
N ILE A 41 -0.65 28.70 25.32
CA ILE A 41 -1.01 28.40 23.92
C ILE A 41 0.22 28.52 23.02
N LEU A 42 1.04 29.55 23.19
CA LEU A 42 2.25 29.74 22.39
C LEU A 42 3.31 28.68 22.68
N LEU A 43 3.46 28.25 23.93
CA LEU A 43 4.35 27.14 24.30
C LEU A 43 3.88 25.81 23.70
N TRP A 44 2.57 25.56 23.72
CA TRP A 44 2.00 24.36 23.11
C TRP A 44 2.13 24.39 21.58
N ALA A 45 1.83 25.52 20.94
CA ALA A 45 1.94 25.68 19.50
C ALA A 45 3.40 25.63 19.01
N GLY A 46 4.35 26.07 19.83
CA GLY A 46 5.79 25.97 19.56
C GLY A 46 6.40 24.60 19.88
N SER A 47 5.64 23.69 20.52
CA SER A 47 6.10 22.31 20.73
C SER A 47 5.95 21.52 19.44
N GLU A 48 6.95 21.64 18.57
CA GLU A 48 7.03 20.86 17.34
C GLU A 48 7.15 19.37 17.66
N SER A 49 6.11 18.58 17.34
CA SER A 49 6.22 17.13 17.33
C SER A 49 6.94 16.71 16.06
N VAL A 50 8.27 16.59 16.14
CA VAL A 50 9.04 15.95 15.09
C VAL A 50 8.47 14.54 14.90
N ILE A 51 7.87 14.30 13.73
CA ILE A 51 7.48 12.94 13.33
C ILE A 51 8.79 12.16 13.21
N LYS A 52 9.12 11.37 14.24
CA LYS A 52 10.31 10.52 14.23
C LYS A 52 10.21 9.65 12.97
N PRO A 53 11.23 9.60 12.11
CA PRO A 53 11.23 8.66 11.00
C PRO A 53 11.03 7.25 11.57
N LEU A 54 10.13 6.47 10.96
CA LEU A 54 9.81 5.12 11.44
C LEU A 54 11.10 4.33 11.58
N GLU A 55 11.34 3.81 12.77
CA GLU A 55 12.47 2.92 13.04
C GLU A 55 12.24 1.64 12.24
N ARG A 56 13.22 1.24 11.40
CA ARG A 56 13.08 0.04 10.57
C ARG A 56 12.92 -1.18 11.49
N PRO A 57 11.99 -2.11 11.20
CA PRO A 57 11.82 -3.30 12.02
C PRO A 57 13.08 -4.17 11.93
N SER A 58 13.45 -4.80 13.04
CA SER A 58 14.45 -5.87 13.03
C SER A 58 13.88 -7.10 12.34
N VAL A 59 14.53 -7.54 11.27
CA VAL A 59 14.18 -8.76 10.54
C VAL A 59 15.17 -9.86 10.93
N THR A 60 14.70 -10.93 11.54
CA THR A 60 15.49 -12.14 11.77
C THR A 60 15.24 -13.10 10.62
N TYR A 61 16.26 -13.36 9.80
CA TYR A 61 16.18 -14.37 8.76
C TYR A 61 16.43 -15.76 9.37
N ILE A 62 15.57 -16.71 9.04
CA ILE A 62 15.74 -18.13 9.38
C ILE A 62 16.09 -18.82 8.07
N THR A 63 17.37 -19.16 7.88
CA THR A 63 17.84 -19.85 6.68
C THR A 63 17.86 -21.36 6.91
N THR A 64 17.44 -22.12 5.89
CA THR A 64 17.47 -23.60 5.90
C THR A 64 18.64 -24.17 5.10
N LEU A 65 19.31 -23.32 4.33
CA LEU A 65 20.47 -23.64 3.52
C LEU A 65 21.71 -23.07 4.21
N ASP A 66 22.81 -23.79 4.10
CA ASP A 66 24.11 -23.34 4.59
C ASP A 66 24.56 -22.10 3.81
N GLU A 67 25.06 -21.10 4.54
CA GLU A 67 25.45 -19.77 4.02
C GLU A 67 26.76 -19.85 3.22
N ASP A 68 27.60 -20.83 3.51
CA ASP A 68 28.92 -21.02 2.88
C ASP A 68 28.87 -21.97 1.67
N ARG A 69 27.68 -22.33 1.18
CA ARG A 69 27.55 -23.18 -0.01
C ARG A 69 28.17 -22.52 -1.23
N THR A 70 28.93 -23.32 -1.97
CA THR A 70 29.51 -22.87 -3.23
C THR A 70 28.48 -22.83 -4.35
N ASP A 71 28.73 -21.98 -5.35
CA ASP A 71 27.87 -21.89 -6.54
C ASP A 71 27.75 -23.25 -7.27
N GLU A 72 28.80 -24.06 -7.26
CA GLU A 72 28.82 -25.40 -7.84
C GLU A 72 27.85 -26.35 -7.12
N GLU A 73 27.83 -26.32 -5.79
CA GLU A 73 26.90 -27.12 -4.99
C GLU A 73 25.44 -26.66 -5.15
N ILE A 74 25.22 -25.35 -5.32
CA ILE A 74 23.90 -24.79 -5.62
C ILE A 74 23.42 -25.30 -6.98
N LEU A 75 24.27 -25.22 -8.00
CA LEU A 75 23.95 -25.66 -9.35
C LEU A 75 23.63 -27.16 -9.38
N ALA A 76 24.47 -27.99 -8.75
CA ALA A 76 24.24 -29.43 -8.68
C ALA A 76 22.91 -29.78 -7.99
N SER A 77 22.61 -29.11 -6.87
CA SER A 77 21.34 -29.29 -6.17
C SER A 77 20.13 -28.85 -7.00
N ASN A 78 20.26 -27.76 -7.77
CA ASN A 78 19.17 -27.27 -8.61
C ASN A 78 18.89 -28.22 -9.78
N ILE A 79 19.93 -28.77 -10.42
CA ILE A 79 19.80 -29.74 -11.51
C ILE A 79 19.07 -31.00 -11.02
N GLU A 80 19.47 -31.54 -9.86
CA GLU A 80 18.83 -32.73 -9.30
C GLU A 80 17.37 -32.44 -8.89
N ASN A 81 17.11 -31.29 -8.27
CA ASN A 81 15.75 -30.87 -7.95
C ASN A 81 14.88 -30.70 -9.20
N GLN A 82 15.45 -30.19 -10.30
CA GLN A 82 14.75 -30.04 -11.57
C GLN A 82 14.38 -31.41 -12.15
N ARG A 83 15.33 -32.36 -12.16
CA ARG A 83 15.09 -33.73 -12.61
C ARG A 83 13.94 -34.40 -11.85
N ILE A 84 13.97 -34.33 -10.51
CA ILE A 84 12.92 -34.92 -9.66
C ILE A 84 11.57 -34.21 -9.89
N GLN A 85 11.58 -32.89 -10.10
CA GLN A 85 10.35 -32.15 -10.42
C GLN A 85 9.76 -32.56 -11.76
N ASP A 86 10.60 -32.73 -12.78
CA ASP A 86 10.16 -33.09 -14.12
C ASP A 86 9.62 -34.52 -14.16
N GLU A 87 10.27 -35.46 -13.47
CA GLU A 87 9.76 -36.83 -13.30
C GLU A 87 8.40 -36.86 -12.60
N ARG A 88 8.24 -36.10 -11.52
CA ARG A 88 6.96 -36.01 -10.81
C ARG A 88 5.88 -35.34 -11.65
N ARG A 89 6.23 -34.31 -12.42
CA ARG A 89 5.31 -33.60 -13.32
C ARG A 89 4.78 -34.54 -14.40
N ALA A 90 5.67 -35.31 -15.02
CA ALA A 90 5.29 -36.31 -16.03
C ALA A 90 4.33 -37.36 -15.46
N GLN A 91 4.60 -37.86 -14.24
CA GLN A 91 3.71 -38.81 -13.57
C GLN A 91 2.34 -38.21 -13.24
N ILE A 92 2.31 -36.97 -12.77
CA ILE A 92 1.06 -36.26 -12.47
C ILE A 92 0.25 -36.06 -13.75
N GLU A 93 0.89 -35.65 -14.84
CA GLU A 93 0.25 -35.44 -16.13
C GLU A 93 -0.38 -36.74 -16.66
N GLU A 94 0.34 -37.87 -16.60
CA GLU A 94 -0.20 -39.19 -16.97
C GLU A 94 -1.41 -39.57 -16.09
N LEU A 95 -1.33 -39.34 -14.78
CA LEU A 95 -2.44 -39.61 -13.87
C LEU A 95 -3.65 -38.71 -14.14
N GLU A 96 -3.42 -37.45 -14.50
CA GLU A 96 -4.49 -36.53 -14.86
C GLU A 96 -5.15 -36.90 -16.18
N GLU A 97 -4.40 -37.31 -17.20
CA GLU A 97 -4.94 -37.84 -18.45
C GLU A 97 -5.83 -39.05 -18.18
N ARG A 98 -5.32 -40.02 -17.43
CA ARG A 98 -6.09 -41.21 -17.05
C ARG A 98 -7.34 -40.86 -16.25
N LYS A 99 -7.27 -39.88 -15.34
CA LYS A 99 -8.44 -39.39 -14.61
C LYS A 99 -9.47 -38.79 -15.57
N ARG A 100 -9.05 -37.91 -16.49
CA ARG A 100 -9.94 -37.30 -17.50
C ARG A 100 -10.63 -38.38 -18.34
N GLU A 101 -9.89 -39.37 -18.81
CA GLU A 101 -10.44 -40.51 -19.56
C GLU A 101 -11.46 -41.31 -18.74
N MET A 102 -11.14 -41.65 -17.48
CA MET A 102 -12.06 -42.37 -16.60
C MET A 102 -13.35 -41.58 -16.35
N TYR A 103 -13.26 -40.26 -16.11
CA TYR A 103 -14.44 -39.43 -15.92
C TYR A 103 -15.28 -39.27 -17.20
N ARG A 104 -14.63 -39.15 -18.37
CA ARG A 104 -15.31 -39.15 -19.68
C ARG A 104 -16.05 -40.47 -19.90
N ALA A 105 -15.40 -41.60 -19.64
CA ALA A 105 -16.01 -42.92 -19.75
C ALA A 105 -17.20 -43.10 -18.79
N LEU A 106 -17.06 -42.65 -17.54
CA LEU A 106 -18.13 -42.68 -16.55
C LEU A 106 -19.33 -41.82 -16.96
N GLY A 107 -19.08 -40.63 -17.51
CA GLY A 107 -20.13 -39.75 -18.02
C GLY A 107 -20.90 -40.38 -19.18
N ALA A 108 -20.18 -40.94 -20.15
CA ALA A 108 -20.78 -41.65 -21.28
C ALA A 108 -21.61 -42.86 -20.84
N ALA A 109 -21.08 -43.67 -19.90
CA ALA A 109 -21.79 -44.83 -19.36
C ALA A 109 -23.06 -44.46 -18.56
N SER A 110 -23.06 -43.27 -17.93
CA SER A 110 -24.21 -42.74 -17.19
C SER A 110 -25.26 -42.08 -18.09
N GLY A 111 -25.05 -42.08 -19.41
CA GLY A 111 -25.97 -41.50 -20.39
C GLY A 111 -25.85 -39.98 -20.58
N MET A 112 -24.75 -39.36 -20.13
CA MET A 112 -24.45 -37.95 -20.43
C MET A 112 -23.75 -37.79 -21.79
N ASP A 113 -24.12 -36.76 -22.54
CA ASP A 113 -23.45 -36.35 -23.77
C ASP A 113 -22.19 -35.54 -23.44
N VAL A 114 -21.06 -36.24 -23.31
CA VAL A 114 -19.79 -35.64 -22.89
C VAL A 114 -19.19 -34.73 -23.96
N GLU A 115 -19.43 -35.02 -25.23
CA GLU A 115 -18.89 -34.26 -26.36
C GLU A 115 -19.54 -32.88 -26.46
N ALA A 116 -20.87 -32.81 -26.37
CA ALA A 116 -21.59 -31.54 -26.33
C ALA A 116 -21.25 -30.69 -25.09
N MET A 117 -20.92 -31.32 -23.95
CA MET A 117 -20.47 -30.62 -22.75
C MET A 117 -19.05 -30.07 -22.91
N GLU A 118 -18.14 -30.83 -23.51
CA GLU A 118 -16.76 -30.37 -23.77
C GLU A 118 -16.73 -29.19 -24.74
N GLU A 119 -17.56 -29.20 -25.79
CA GLU A 119 -17.68 -28.08 -26.74
C GLU A 119 -18.20 -26.81 -26.06
N ARG A 120 -19.28 -26.91 -25.27
CA ARG A 120 -19.81 -25.77 -24.50
C ARG A 120 -18.77 -25.23 -23.52
N ALA A 121 -18.07 -26.12 -22.81
CA ALA A 121 -17.02 -25.73 -21.88
C ALA A 121 -15.84 -25.04 -22.59
N ALA A 122 -15.49 -25.45 -23.81
CA ALA A 122 -14.44 -24.79 -24.60
C ALA A 122 -14.86 -23.37 -25.01
N ILE A 123 -16.11 -23.18 -25.44
CA ILE A 123 -16.67 -21.87 -25.77
C ILE A 123 -16.67 -20.95 -24.55
N ASP A 124 -17.09 -21.45 -23.39
CA ASP A 124 -17.14 -20.67 -22.16
C ASP A 124 -15.73 -20.31 -21.66
N ARG A 125 -14.77 -21.23 -21.71
CA ARG A 125 -13.35 -20.95 -21.38
C ARG A 125 -12.76 -19.86 -22.29
N ALA A 126 -12.99 -19.94 -23.61
CA ALA A 126 -12.50 -18.93 -24.54
C ALA A 126 -13.09 -17.53 -24.27
N ARG A 127 -14.38 -17.46 -23.91
CA ARG A 127 -15.03 -16.20 -23.51
C ARG A 127 -14.45 -15.64 -22.22
N GLU A 128 -14.23 -16.48 -21.22
CA GLU A 128 -13.63 -16.07 -19.96
C GLU A 128 -12.18 -15.60 -20.13
N GLU A 129 -11.38 -16.28 -20.94
CA GLU A 129 -10.00 -15.87 -21.25
C GLU A 129 -9.97 -14.51 -21.94
N ALA A 130 -10.82 -14.31 -22.96
CA ALA A 130 -10.95 -13.02 -23.64
C ALA A 130 -11.38 -11.89 -22.67
N ALA A 131 -12.31 -12.18 -21.75
CA ALA A 131 -12.73 -11.22 -20.72
C ALA A 131 -11.60 -10.91 -19.72
N ARG A 132 -10.82 -11.91 -19.32
CA ARG A 132 -9.66 -11.75 -18.43
C ARG A 132 -8.55 -10.94 -19.11
N GLU A 133 -8.28 -11.17 -20.39
CA GLU A 133 -7.31 -10.40 -21.17
C GLU A 133 -7.75 -8.94 -21.34
N ALA A 134 -9.03 -8.70 -21.65
CA ALA A 134 -9.59 -7.36 -21.73
C ALA A 134 -9.45 -6.62 -20.39
N LEU A 135 -9.79 -7.27 -19.28
CA LEU A 135 -9.61 -6.71 -17.94
C LEU A 135 -8.13 -6.45 -17.62
N ARG A 136 -7.23 -7.38 -17.96
CA ARG A 136 -5.79 -7.22 -17.74
C ARG A 136 -5.27 -6.01 -18.52
N ARG A 137 -5.72 -5.82 -19.75
CA ARG A 137 -5.37 -4.67 -20.58
C ARG A 137 -5.89 -3.36 -20.00
N GLU A 138 -7.15 -3.32 -19.58
CA GLU A 138 -7.77 -2.14 -18.94
C GLU A 138 -7.03 -1.75 -17.66
N VAL A 139 -6.68 -2.73 -16.81
CA VAL A 139 -5.92 -2.50 -15.58
C VAL A 139 -4.52 -1.97 -15.89
N LEU A 140 -3.84 -2.51 -16.93
CA LEU A 140 -2.53 -2.00 -17.35
C LEU A 140 -2.64 -0.55 -17.87
N GLU A 141 -3.60 -0.25 -18.74
CA GLU A 141 -3.83 1.10 -19.28
C GLU A 141 -4.21 2.11 -18.20
N THR A 142 -5.04 1.73 -17.23
CA THR A 142 -5.46 2.59 -16.11
C THR A 142 -4.35 2.80 -15.07
N ARG A 143 -3.47 1.81 -14.88
CA ARG A 143 -2.34 1.88 -13.93
C ARG A 143 -1.09 2.56 -14.51
N VAL A 144 -1.04 2.84 -15.82
CA VAL A 144 -0.01 3.74 -16.36
C VAL A 144 -0.30 5.15 -15.85
N VAL A 145 0.34 5.50 -14.73
CA VAL A 145 0.49 6.89 -14.30
C VAL A 145 1.12 7.64 -15.49
N PRO A 146 0.50 8.71 -16.03
CA PRO A 146 1.10 9.49 -17.10
C PRO A 146 2.41 10.08 -16.57
N GLY A 147 3.53 9.49 -16.98
CA GLY A 147 4.88 9.81 -16.51
C GLY A 147 5.83 8.63 -16.31
N ALA A 148 5.33 7.39 -16.16
CA ALA A 148 6.20 6.23 -15.93
C ALA A 148 6.90 5.72 -17.21
N ALA A 149 6.21 5.77 -18.36
CA ALA A 149 6.80 5.42 -19.66
C ALA A 149 7.91 6.42 -20.08
N ASP A 150 7.78 7.67 -19.66
CA ASP A 150 8.72 8.76 -19.99
C ASP A 150 10.01 8.70 -19.14
N ALA A 151 9.95 8.07 -17.97
CA ALA A 151 11.11 7.85 -17.10
C ALA A 151 12.00 6.69 -17.59
N ALA A 152 11.40 5.65 -18.20
CA ALA A 152 12.16 4.52 -18.75
C ALA A 152 12.99 4.89 -19.99
N VAL A 153 12.54 5.87 -20.77
CA VAL A 153 13.27 6.36 -21.96
C VAL A 153 14.41 7.31 -21.59
N ARG A 154 14.29 8.06 -20.48
CA ARG A 154 15.31 9.04 -20.04
C ARG A 154 16.43 8.46 -19.17
N GLY A 155 16.28 7.24 -18.68
CA GLY A 155 17.27 6.56 -17.82
C GLY A 155 18.33 5.73 -18.56
N GLY A 156 18.30 5.68 -19.89
CA GLY A 156 19.25 4.94 -20.71
C GLY A 156 20.44 5.74 -21.24
N ASP A 157 20.51 7.04 -20.94
CA ASP A 157 21.46 7.99 -21.55
C ASP A 157 22.27 8.79 -20.51
N GLN A 158 22.54 8.21 -19.33
CA GLN A 158 23.52 8.71 -18.36
C GLN A 158 24.53 7.63 -17.97
#